data_AF-A0A948B190-F1
#
_entry.id   AF-A0A948B190-F1
#
_cell.length_a   1.000
_cell.length_b   1.000
_cell.length_c   1.000
_cell.angle_alpha   90.00
_cell.angle_beta   90.00
_cell.angle_gamma   90.00
#
_symmetry.space_group_name_H-M   'P 1'
#
loop_
_entity.id
_entity.type
_entity.pdbx_description
1 polymer ?
#
loop_
_entity_poly.entity_id
_entity_poly.type
_entity_poly.pdbx_seq_one_letter_code
_entity_poly.pdbx_strand_id
1 'polypeptide(L)' 'MMKVDVSRPFGKRECPSCATSVPANHNRCPICGYAFPALTDRQQGLKIGAALLMLALLFALLWWL' A
#
# COMPACT_ATOMS: atom_id res chain seq x y z
N MET A 1 7.98 -17.17 10.45
CA MET A 1 9.19 -16.39 10.09
C MET A 1 9.16 -16.16 8.59
N MET A 2 9.11 -14.90 8.14
CA MET A 2 9.12 -14.58 6.70
C MET A 2 10.55 -14.77 6.17
N LYS A 3 10.74 -15.62 5.14
CA LYS A 3 12.01 -15.70 4.41
C LYS A 3 12.09 -14.52 3.45
N VAL A 4 13.14 -13.70 3.57
CA VAL A 4 13.43 -12.64 2.61
C VAL A 4 14.34 -13.24 1.52
N ASP A 5 13.81 -13.35 0.30
CA ASP A 5 14.57 -13.84 -0.86
C ASP A 5 15.53 -12.74 -1.36
N VAL A 6 16.81 -12.85 -1.04
CA VAL A 6 17.85 -11.86 -1.43
C VAL A 6 18.08 -11.85 -2.96
N SER A 7 17.69 -12.91 -3.65
CA SER A 7 17.86 -13.09 -5.09
C SER A 7 16.77 -12.44 -5.95
N ARG A 8 15.66 -11.97 -5.37
CA ARG A 8 14.61 -11.27 -6.15
C ARG A 8 15.00 -9.80 -6.38
N PRO A 9 15.02 -9.31 -7.63
CA PRO A 9 15.24 -7.90 -7.88
C PRO A 9 14.04 -7.10 -7.38
N PHE A 10 14.29 -6.11 -6.52
CA PHE A 10 13.27 -5.16 -6.12
C PHE A 10 12.99 -4.19 -7.29
N GLY A 11 11.73 -3.84 -7.50
CA GLY A 11 11.36 -2.76 -8.43
C GLY A 11 12.02 -1.44 -8.04
N LYS A 12 12.01 -0.46 -8.94
CA LYS A 12 12.48 0.90 -8.66
C LYS A 12 11.30 1.85 -8.57
N ARG A 13 11.46 2.90 -7.75
CA ARG A 13 10.51 4.02 -7.63
C ARG A 13 11.27 5.33 -7.56
N GLU A 14 10.59 6.42 -7.89
CA GLU A 14 11.15 7.76 -7.74
C GLU A 14 10.88 8.30 -6.32
N CYS A 15 11.86 8.98 -5.73
CA CYS A 15 11.69 9.67 -4.45
C CYS A 15 10.84 10.94 -4.65
N PRO A 16 9.67 11.08 -4.01
CA PRO A 16 8.81 12.25 -4.18
C PRO A 16 9.44 13.57 -3.72
N SER A 17 10.47 13.50 -2.87
CA SER A 17 11.12 14.68 -2.30
C SER A 17 12.32 15.17 -3.10
N CYS A 18 13.05 14.29 -3.80
CA CYS A 18 14.31 14.65 -4.46
C CYS A 18 14.51 14.04 -5.85
N ALA A 19 13.49 13.39 -6.42
CA ALA A 19 13.47 12.79 -7.74
C ALA A 19 14.52 11.69 -8.02
N THR A 20 15.29 11.25 -7.00
CA THR A 20 16.22 10.12 -7.16
C THR A 20 15.45 8.81 -7.38
N SER A 21 15.98 7.97 -8.28
CA SER A 21 15.55 6.56 -8.41
C SER A 21 16.04 5.72 -7.22
N VAL A 22 15.11 5.14 -6.47
CA VAL A 22 15.36 4.35 -5.26
C VAL A 22 14.79 2.93 -5.42
N PRO A 23 15.51 1.87 -5.02
CA PRO A 23 14.93 0.53 -4.93
C PRO A 23 13.72 0.48 -3.99
N ALA A 24 12.67 -0.25 -4.36
CA ALA A 24 11.39 -0.26 -3.65
C ALA A 24 11.45 -0.85 -2.23
N ASN A 25 12.51 -1.58 -1.88
CA ASN A 25 12.74 -2.14 -0.55
C ASN A 25 13.30 -1.14 0.47
N HIS A 26 13.66 0.08 0.05
CA HIS A 26 14.13 1.11 0.98
C HIS A 26 12.96 1.77 1.69
N ASN A 27 12.95 1.73 3.03
CA ASN A 27 11.94 2.43 3.84
C ASN A 27 12.20 3.95 3.92
N ARG A 28 13.42 4.39 3.62
CA ARG A 28 13.80 5.81 3.51
C ARG A 28 14.67 6.05 2.29
N CYS A 29 14.56 7.23 1.68
CA CYS A 29 15.45 7.62 0.59
C CYS A 29 16.90 7.73 1.10
N PRO A 30 17.87 7.04 0.47
CA PRO A 30 19.27 7.11 0.91
C PRO A 30 19.96 8.44 0.57
N ILE A 31 19.33 9.29 -0.25
CA ILE A 31 19.87 10.58 -0.67
C ILE A 31 19.38 11.72 0.22
N CYS A 32 18.07 11.81 0.45
CA CYS A 32 17.47 12.94 1.18
C CYS A 32 16.79 12.55 2.50
N GLY A 33 16.68 11.26 2.82
CA GLY A 33 16.07 10.79 4.07
C GLY A 33 14.54 10.73 4.09
N TYR A 34 13.84 11.06 2.99
CA TYR A 34 12.38 10.96 2.89
C TYR A 34 11.86 9.58 3.33
N ALA A 35 10.93 9.54 4.29
CA ALA A 35 10.35 8.30 4.79
C ALA A 35 9.20 7.86 3.91
N PHE A 36 9.35 6.69 3.28
CA PHE A 36 8.30 6.13 2.44
C PHE A 36 7.20 5.51 3.32
N PRO A 37 5.92 5.69 2.95
CA PRO A 37 4.83 5.10 3.71
C PRO A 37 4.91 3.57 3.65
N ALA A 38 4.94 2.92 4.81
CA ALA A 38 4.73 1.49 4.93
C ALA A 38 3.23 1.23 4.90
N LEU A 39 2.75 0.47 3.92
CA LEU A 39 1.38 -0.04 3.93
C LEU A 39 1.26 -0.95 5.15
N THR A 40 0.52 -0.50 6.16
CA THR A 40 0.25 -1.31 7.35
C THR A 40 -0.91 -2.25 7.07
N ASP A 41 -0.88 -3.46 7.64
CA ASP A 41 -1.94 -4.48 7.46
C ASP A 41 -3.34 -3.94 7.81
N ARG A 42 -3.42 -2.98 8.75
CA ARG A 42 -4.66 -2.29 9.14
C ARG A 42 -5.30 -1.52 7.97
N GLN A 43 -4.51 -0.95 7.07
CA GLN A 43 -5.04 -0.25 5.89
C GLN A 43 -5.61 -1.23 4.86
N GLN A 44 -5.12 -2.46 4.79
CA GLN A 44 -5.65 -3.48 3.88
C GLN A 44 -7.03 -3.98 4.35
N GLY A 45 -7.22 -4.21 5.65
CA GLY A 45 -8.52 -4.61 6.20
C GLY A 45 -9.63 -3.56 6.01
N LEU A 46 -9.27 -2.27 6.06
CA LEU A 46 -10.23 -1.18 5.90
C LEU A 46 -10.88 -1.15 4.50
N LYS A 47 -10.13 -1.54 3.44
CA LYS A 47 -10.67 -1.56 2.07
C LYS A 47 -11.74 -2.63 1.90
N ILE A 48 -11.55 -3.82 2.47
CA ILE A 48 -12.53 -4.91 2.40
C ILE A 48 -13.78 -4.54 3.21
N GLY A 49 -13.60 -4.02 4.43
CA GLY A 49 -14.73 -3.58 5.27
C GLY A 49 -15.58 -2.50 4.60
N ALA A 50 -14.94 -1.47 4.03
CA ALA A 50 -15.65 -0.41 3.30
C ALA A 50 -16.41 -0.94 2.07
N ALA A 51 -15.79 -1.84 1.30
CA ALA A 51 -16.44 -2.44 0.14
C ALA A 51 -17.67 -3.29 0.52
N LEU A 52 -17.57 -4.09 1.58
CA LEU A 52 -18.70 -4.89 2.08
C LEU A 52 -19.85 -4.02 2.59
N LEU A 53 -19.53 -2.93 3.30
CA LEU A 53 -20.54 -2.00 3.81
C LEU A 53 -21.25 -1.26 2.67
N MET A 54 -20.50 -0.83 1.64
CA MET A 54 -21.06 -0.19 0.44
C MET A 54 -21.99 -1.15 -0.32
N LEU A 55 -21.59 -2.42 -0.47
CA LEU A 55 -22.39 -3.45 -1.13
C LEU A 55 -23.67 -3.79 -0.33
N ALA A 56 -23.59 -3.83 1.00
CA ALA A 56 -24.75 -4.05 1.87
C ALA A 56 -25.78 -2.90 1.77
N LEU A 57 -25.32 -1.64 1.72
CA LEU A 57 -26.19 -0.47 1.52
C LEU A 57 -26.88 -0.49 0.15
N LEU A 58 -26.16 -0.87 -0.91
CA LEU A 58 -26.73 -1.00 -2.25
C LEU A 58 -27.84 -2.06 -2.27
N PHE A 59 -27.58 -3.24 -1.69
CA PHE A 59 -28.59 -4.30 -1.59
C PHE A 59 -29.81 -3.86 -0.78
N ALA A 60 -29.62 -3.14 0.33
CA ALA A 60 -30.73 -2.61 1.13
C ALA A 60 -31.59 -1.60 0.34
N LEU A 61 -30.96 -0.74 -0.47
CA LEU A 61 -31.66 0.21 -1.35
C LEU A 61 -32.43 -0.51 -2.47
N LEU A 62 -31.82 -1.52 -3.10
CA LEU A 62 -32.47 -2.31 -4.16
C LEU A 62 -33.64 -3.13 -3.65
N TRP A 63 -33.62 -3.56 -2.38
CA TRP A 63 -34.74 -4.30 -1.77
C TRP A 63 -35.90 -3.37 -1.36
N TRP A 64 -35.64 -2.07 -1.21
CA TRP A 64 -36.63 -1.05 -0.85
C TRP A 64 -37.32 -0.43 -2.08
N LEU A 65 -36.74 -0.58 -3.27
CA LEU A 65 -37.26 -0.10 -4.56
C LEU A 65 -38.11 -1.18 -5.25
#